data_AF-A0A7Y8WHJ2-F1
#
_entry.id   AF-A0A7Y8WHJ2-F1
#
_cell.length_a   1.000
_cell.length_b   1.000
_cell.length_c   1.000
_cell.angle_alpha   90.00
_cell.angle_beta   90.00
_cell.angle_gamma   90.00
#
_symmetry.space_group_name_H-M   'P 1'
#
loop_
_entity.id
_entity.type
_entity.pdbx_description
1 polymer ?
#
loop_
_entity_poly.entity_id
_entity_poly.type
_entity_poly.pdbx_seq_one_letter_code
_entity_poly.pdbx_strand_id
1 'polypeptide(L)'
;MFKVKKSIIKVYNTLYLIIFYIVNSFAKLNIPLTKNNYKILGLKNKYKGERCFIIGNGPSLKSEDLEKLKGEFTFASNKIYKIFKKTTWRPTFYMVVDPIVLEENVKDINFVEAKTKFTLKVYKHLFNADIYFNNNFYKNKRGSFSTNIMESLYSSGTVSYHMLQIAHYMGFSEVFLVGHDYNFKGAISKTKDLSCLKKDENSQIYFSEDYIKVNEKRPGQAPEEMYIGMEKAKLVYGSSDRKIFNATRVTYLDVFELRNFDELFGDIK
;
A
#
# COMPACT_ATOMS: atom_id res chain seq x y z
N MET A 1 -3.89 -31.70 -35.84
CA MET A 1 -4.47 -31.11 -34.60
C MET A 1 -3.53 -30.12 -33.86
N PHE A 2 -2.24 -30.42 -33.64
CA PHE A 2 -1.33 -29.54 -32.88
C PHE A 2 -0.99 -28.17 -33.53
N LYS A 3 -0.84 -28.09 -34.86
CA LYS A 3 -0.54 -26.81 -35.55
C LYS A 3 -1.71 -25.82 -35.51
N VAL A 4 -2.94 -26.30 -35.68
CA VAL A 4 -4.16 -25.47 -35.59
C VAL A 4 -4.29 -24.87 -34.19
N LYS A 5 -4.00 -25.65 -33.14
CA LYS A 5 -3.99 -25.17 -31.74
C LYS A 5 -2.95 -24.07 -31.50
N LYS A 6 -1.75 -24.18 -32.08
CA LYS A 6 -0.72 -23.11 -32.00
C LYS A 6 -1.14 -21.82 -32.71
N SER A 7 -1.73 -21.92 -33.91
CA SER A 7 -2.21 -20.74 -34.64
C SER A 7 -3.34 -20.01 -33.90
N ILE A 8 -4.28 -20.75 -33.32
CA ILE A 8 -5.36 -20.19 -32.49
C ILE A 8 -4.81 -19.47 -31.26
N ILE A 9 -3.85 -20.09 -30.54
CA ILE A 9 -3.19 -19.45 -29.38
C ILE A 9 -2.48 -18.17 -29.80
N LYS A 10 -1.80 -18.16 -30.95
CA LYS A 10 -1.13 -16.96 -31.47
C LYS A 10 -2.13 -15.84 -31.74
N VAL A 11 -3.23 -16.13 -32.45
CA VAL A 11 -4.29 -15.15 -32.75
C VAL A 11 -4.91 -14.62 -31.45
N TYR A 12 -5.24 -15.50 -30.50
CA TYR A 12 -5.76 -15.10 -29.19
C TYR A 12 -4.80 -14.16 -28.46
N ASN A 13 -3.51 -14.50 -28.40
CA ASN A 13 -2.49 -13.66 -27.75
C ASN A 13 -2.34 -12.30 -28.45
N THR A 14 -2.37 -12.26 -29.78
CA THR A 14 -2.32 -11.01 -30.54
C THR A 14 -3.55 -10.13 -30.25
N LEU A 15 -4.76 -10.68 -30.29
CA LEU A 15 -5.99 -9.96 -29.96
C LEU A 15 -5.98 -9.46 -28.51
N TYR A 16 -5.54 -10.30 -27.57
CA TYR A 16 -5.40 -9.93 -26.17
C TYR A 16 -4.46 -8.74 -25.98
N LEU A 17 -3.31 -8.75 -26.67
CA LEU A 17 -2.37 -7.62 -26.64
C LEU A 17 -2.98 -6.34 -27.22
N ILE A 18 -3.68 -6.43 -28.35
CA ILE A 18 -4.37 -5.28 -28.96
C ILE A 18 -5.39 -4.68 -27.97
N ILE A 19 -6.25 -5.51 -27.39
CA ILE A 19 -7.23 -5.08 -26.39
C ILE A 19 -6.52 -4.45 -25.18
N PHE A 20 -5.43 -5.05 -24.71
CA PHE A 20 -4.63 -4.52 -23.61
C PHE A 20 -4.08 -3.12 -23.92
N TYR A 21 -3.53 -2.91 -25.11
CA TYR A 21 -3.03 -1.59 -25.54
C TYR A 21 -4.15 -0.57 -25.66
N ILE A 22 -5.30 -0.93 -26.26
CA ILE A 22 -6.46 -0.04 -26.36
C ILE A 22 -6.94 0.37 -24.96
N VAL A 23 -7.17 -0.59 -24.06
CA VAL A 23 -7.62 -0.31 -22.69
C VAL A 23 -6.63 0.61 -21.96
N ASN A 24 -5.33 0.37 -22.09
CA ASN A 24 -4.32 1.22 -21.44
C ASN A 24 -4.27 2.63 -22.05
N SER A 25 -4.38 2.78 -23.37
CA SER A 25 -4.42 4.09 -24.02
C SER A 25 -5.61 4.92 -23.57
N PHE A 26 -6.79 4.33 -23.44
CA PHE A 26 -7.97 5.03 -22.93
C PHE A 26 -7.87 5.32 -21.42
N ALA A 27 -7.26 4.44 -20.63
CA ALA A 27 -7.00 4.68 -19.22
C ALA A 27 -6.10 5.90 -18.96
N LYS A 28 -5.11 6.16 -19.84
CA LYS A 28 -4.29 7.39 -19.80
C LYS A 28 -5.14 8.66 -19.96
N LEU A 29 -6.21 8.57 -20.74
CA LEU A 29 -7.18 9.64 -20.96
C LEU A 29 -8.32 9.65 -19.91
N ASN A 30 -8.23 8.83 -18.86
CA ASN A 30 -9.29 8.62 -17.85
C ASN A 30 -10.63 8.11 -18.44
N ILE A 31 -10.61 7.45 -19.60
CA ILE A 31 -11.80 6.89 -20.23
C ILE A 31 -11.93 5.39 -19.84
N PRO A 32 -12.96 5.00 -19.09
CA PRO A 32 -13.08 3.62 -18.61
C PRO A 32 -13.65 2.69 -19.69
N LEU A 33 -12.91 1.63 -20.04
CA LEU A 33 -13.36 0.60 -21.00
C LEU A 33 -13.71 -0.75 -20.38
N THR A 34 -13.41 -0.95 -19.10
CA THR A 34 -13.68 -2.21 -18.39
C THR A 34 -14.42 -1.96 -17.09
N LYS A 35 -15.13 -2.98 -16.57
CA LYS A 35 -15.77 -2.91 -15.24
C LYS A 35 -14.78 -2.45 -14.16
N ASN A 36 -13.53 -2.93 -14.23
CA ASN A 36 -12.48 -2.52 -13.31
C ASN A 36 -12.09 -1.03 -13.48
N ASN A 37 -12.02 -0.52 -14.71
CA ASN A 37 -11.77 0.92 -14.93
C ASN A 37 -12.91 1.79 -14.38
N TYR A 38 -14.17 1.37 -14.53
CA TYR A 38 -15.30 2.08 -13.91
C TYR A 38 -15.19 2.10 -12.38
N LYS A 39 -14.81 0.97 -11.76
CA LYS A 39 -14.54 0.92 -10.32
C LYS A 39 -13.41 1.89 -9.91
N ILE A 40 -12.31 1.90 -10.65
CA ILE A 40 -11.19 2.83 -10.39
C ILE A 40 -11.67 4.28 -10.54
N LEU A 41 -12.37 4.62 -11.62
CA LEU A 41 -12.88 5.98 -11.85
C LEU A 41 -13.77 6.44 -10.70
N GLY A 42 -14.63 5.54 -10.18
CA GLY A 42 -15.52 5.81 -9.05
C GLY A 42 -14.81 6.05 -7.70
N LEU A 43 -13.48 5.84 -7.62
CA LEU A 43 -12.68 6.24 -6.46
C LEU A 43 -12.28 7.70 -6.51
N LYS A 44 -12.24 8.33 -7.69
CA LYS A 44 -11.65 9.66 -7.88
C LYS A 44 -12.35 10.69 -7.01
N ASN A 45 -11.60 11.34 -6.12
CA ASN A 45 -12.11 12.35 -5.18
C ASN A 45 -13.31 11.91 -4.31
N LYS A 46 -13.51 10.60 -4.12
CA LYS A 46 -14.63 10.06 -3.35
C LYS A 46 -14.61 10.49 -1.86
N TYR A 47 -13.43 10.77 -1.34
CA TYR A 47 -13.20 11.17 0.06
C TYR A 47 -12.50 12.53 0.12
N LYS A 48 -12.89 13.45 -0.78
CA LYS A 48 -12.28 14.78 -0.87
C LYS A 48 -12.46 15.54 0.45
N GLY A 49 -11.35 15.98 1.04
CA GLY A 49 -11.34 16.76 2.28
C GLY A 49 -11.34 15.91 3.57
N GLU A 50 -11.51 14.59 3.44
CA GLU A 50 -11.41 13.67 4.57
C GLU A 50 -9.95 13.34 4.91
N ARG A 51 -9.72 12.83 6.12
CA ARG A 51 -8.45 12.22 6.52
C ARG A 51 -8.47 10.70 6.36
N CYS A 52 -7.29 10.10 6.23
CA CYS A 52 -7.15 8.65 6.36
C CYS A 52 -5.84 8.25 7.06
N PHE A 53 -5.80 7.00 7.51
CA PHE A 53 -4.64 6.41 8.16
C PHE A 53 -4.11 5.26 7.32
N ILE A 54 -2.80 5.26 7.06
CA ILE A 54 -2.10 4.13 6.45
C ILE A 54 -1.39 3.39 7.57
N ILE A 55 -1.76 2.12 7.74
CA ILE A 55 -1.32 1.25 8.82
C ILE A 55 -0.20 0.36 8.31
N GLY A 56 0.98 0.56 8.90
CA GLY A 56 2.15 -0.28 8.69
C GLY A 56 2.05 -1.55 9.54
N ASN A 57 3.13 -2.32 9.56
CA ASN A 57 3.18 -3.57 10.32
C ASN A 57 4.34 -3.58 11.32
N GLY A 58 4.94 -2.41 11.62
CA GLY A 58 6.10 -2.27 12.50
C GLY A 58 5.81 -2.58 13.98
N PRO A 59 6.85 -2.78 14.80
CA PRO A 59 6.73 -3.22 16.19
C PRO A 59 6.05 -2.20 17.11
N SER A 60 6.04 -0.91 16.77
CA SER A 60 5.37 0.12 17.56
C SER A 60 3.84 0.06 17.46
N LEU A 61 3.29 -0.65 16.47
CA LEU A 61 1.85 -0.78 16.29
C LEU A 61 1.24 -1.67 17.39
N LYS A 62 0.25 -1.13 18.09
CA LYS A 62 -0.48 -1.87 19.14
C LYS A 62 -1.94 -2.11 18.76
N SER A 63 -2.56 -3.11 19.39
CA SER A 63 -4.00 -3.37 19.23
C SER A 63 -4.85 -2.19 19.67
N GLU A 64 -4.43 -1.48 20.71
CA GLU A 64 -5.15 -0.35 21.27
C GLU A 64 -5.13 0.86 20.31
N ASP A 65 -4.05 1.03 19.55
CA ASP A 65 -3.97 2.05 18.50
C ASP A 65 -5.02 1.76 17.41
N LEU A 66 -5.23 0.49 17.06
CA LEU A 66 -6.23 0.08 16.06
C LEU A 66 -7.66 0.26 16.56
N GLU A 67 -7.92 0.03 17.85
CA GLU A 67 -9.23 0.28 18.45
C GLU A 67 -9.63 1.77 18.37
N LYS A 68 -8.68 2.69 18.56
CA LYS A 68 -8.91 4.14 18.38
C LYS A 68 -9.24 4.53 16.94
N LEU A 69 -8.83 3.72 15.96
CA LEU A 69 -9.06 3.95 14.53
C LEU A 69 -10.38 3.39 14.01
N LYS A 70 -11.27 2.90 14.89
CA LYS A 70 -12.63 2.54 14.49
C LYS A 70 -13.41 3.78 14.04
N GLY A 71 -14.10 3.66 12.91
CA GLY A 71 -14.83 4.77 12.30
C GLY A 71 -13.97 5.64 11.37
N GLU A 72 -12.64 5.55 11.44
CA GLU A 72 -11.72 6.25 10.54
C GLU A 72 -11.52 5.49 9.22
N PHE A 73 -11.18 6.22 8.16
CA PHE A 73 -10.73 5.62 6.91
C PHE A 73 -9.32 5.07 7.05
N THR A 74 -9.18 3.75 6.90
CA THR A 74 -7.91 3.08 7.12
C THR A 74 -7.48 2.23 5.94
N PHE A 75 -6.20 2.30 5.60
CA PHE A 75 -5.53 1.43 4.65
C PHE A 75 -4.59 0.51 5.39
N ALA A 76 -4.71 -0.80 5.21
CA ALA A 76 -3.79 -1.78 5.77
C ALA A 76 -3.34 -2.76 4.71
N SER A 77 -2.30 -3.54 5.04
CA SER A 77 -1.66 -4.38 4.04
C SER A 77 -1.03 -5.64 4.61
N ASN A 78 -0.69 -6.56 3.71
CA ASN A 78 0.08 -7.76 4.00
C ASN A 78 -0.51 -8.54 5.19
N LYS A 79 0.28 -8.83 6.22
CA LYS A 79 -0.14 -9.73 7.30
C LYS A 79 -0.71 -8.99 8.50
N ILE A 80 -1.32 -7.82 8.29
CA ILE A 80 -2.01 -7.05 9.34
C ILE A 80 -3.01 -7.92 10.12
N TYR A 81 -3.63 -8.91 9.46
CA TYR A 81 -4.58 -9.83 10.11
C TYR A 81 -4.02 -10.59 11.30
N LYS A 82 -2.70 -10.69 11.45
CA LYS A 82 -2.07 -11.32 12.61
C LYS A 82 -2.40 -10.62 13.93
N ILE A 83 -2.78 -9.34 13.90
CA ILE A 83 -3.19 -8.62 15.11
C ILE A 83 -4.68 -8.81 15.45
N PHE A 84 -5.51 -9.34 14.54
CA PHE A 84 -6.98 -9.33 14.67
C PHE A 84 -7.53 -10.16 15.82
N LYS A 85 -6.75 -11.06 16.42
CA LYS A 85 -7.17 -11.76 17.66
C LYS A 85 -7.14 -10.84 18.88
N LYS A 86 -6.44 -9.71 18.82
CA LYS A 86 -6.27 -8.73 19.89
C LYS A 86 -7.14 -7.48 19.69
N THR A 87 -7.87 -7.38 18.58
CA THR A 87 -8.68 -6.22 18.24
C THR A 87 -9.88 -6.59 17.37
N THR A 88 -10.98 -5.90 17.61
CA THR A 88 -12.20 -5.98 16.79
C THR A 88 -12.16 -5.04 15.58
N TRP A 89 -11.14 -4.18 15.48
CA TRP A 89 -10.92 -3.31 14.33
C TRP A 89 -10.66 -4.11 13.05
N ARG A 90 -11.17 -3.60 11.93
CA ARG A 90 -10.90 -4.09 10.56
C ARG A 90 -10.61 -2.91 9.64
N PRO A 91 -9.71 -3.05 8.65
CA PRO A 91 -9.36 -1.97 7.76
C PRO A 91 -10.51 -1.60 6.81
N THR A 92 -10.60 -0.33 6.43
CA THR A 92 -11.53 0.07 5.36
C THR A 92 -11.03 -0.46 4.01
N PHE A 93 -9.74 -0.28 3.75
CA PHE A 93 -9.07 -0.64 2.52
C PHE A 93 -7.92 -1.60 2.83
N TYR A 94 -7.84 -2.69 2.07
CA TYR A 94 -6.80 -3.69 2.29
C TYR A 94 -6.06 -4.02 1.01
N MET A 95 -4.72 -3.98 1.05
CA MET A 95 -3.88 -4.16 -0.14
C MET A 95 -2.75 -5.15 0.08
N VAL A 96 -2.52 -6.04 -0.89
CA VAL A 96 -1.32 -6.87 -0.94
C VAL A 96 -0.77 -6.86 -2.36
N VAL A 97 0.53 -6.59 -2.50
CA VAL A 97 1.22 -6.51 -3.80
C VAL A 97 2.55 -7.25 -3.83
N ASP A 98 2.98 -7.82 -2.72
CA ASP A 98 4.21 -8.61 -2.70
C ASP A 98 3.87 -10.07 -3.10
N PRO A 99 4.52 -10.62 -4.13
CA PRO A 99 4.21 -11.97 -4.60
C PRO A 99 4.57 -13.04 -3.56
N ILE A 100 5.64 -12.86 -2.79
CA ILE A 100 6.04 -13.81 -1.75
C ILE A 100 5.00 -13.81 -0.63
N VAL A 101 4.58 -12.64 -0.18
CA VAL A 101 3.52 -12.52 0.85
C VAL A 101 2.23 -13.18 0.36
N LEU A 102 1.86 -12.96 -0.90
CA LEU A 102 0.69 -13.59 -1.51
C LEU A 102 0.84 -15.10 -1.57
N GLU A 103 1.87 -15.64 -2.22
CA GLU A 103 2.08 -17.07 -2.39
C GLU A 103 2.08 -17.84 -1.06
N GLU A 104 2.75 -17.31 -0.05
CA GLU A 104 2.90 -17.96 1.25
C GLU A 104 1.64 -17.85 2.14
N ASN A 105 0.80 -16.83 1.94
CA ASN A 105 -0.28 -16.49 2.87
C ASN A 105 -1.66 -16.25 2.22
N VAL A 106 -1.84 -16.61 0.96
CA VAL A 106 -3.07 -16.33 0.18
C VAL A 106 -4.35 -16.80 0.87
N LYS A 107 -4.30 -17.92 1.59
CA LYS A 107 -5.45 -18.47 2.31
C LYS A 107 -5.96 -17.48 3.35
N ASP A 108 -5.09 -17.06 4.27
CA ASP A 108 -5.43 -16.10 5.33
C ASP A 108 -5.75 -14.71 4.75
N ILE A 109 -5.02 -14.29 3.72
CA ILE A 109 -5.23 -13.02 3.03
C ILE A 109 -6.63 -12.92 2.42
N ASN A 110 -7.15 -14.02 1.85
CA ASN A 110 -8.50 -14.04 1.29
C ASN A 110 -9.60 -13.88 2.38
N PHE A 111 -9.35 -14.34 3.61
CA PHE A 111 -10.28 -14.21 4.74
C PHE A 111 -10.26 -12.84 5.43
N VAL A 112 -9.30 -11.96 5.12
CA VAL A 112 -9.29 -10.60 5.68
C VAL A 112 -10.58 -9.87 5.30
N GLU A 113 -11.32 -9.38 6.29
CA GLU A 113 -12.49 -8.52 6.05
C GLU A 113 -12.04 -7.08 5.82
N ALA A 114 -12.53 -6.47 4.74
CA ALA A 114 -12.32 -5.07 4.42
C ALA A 114 -13.45 -4.58 3.50
N LYS A 115 -13.76 -3.28 3.54
CA LYS A 115 -14.78 -2.68 2.64
C LYS A 115 -14.35 -2.75 1.18
N THR A 116 -13.05 -2.63 0.89
CA THR A 116 -12.52 -2.81 -0.46
C THR A 116 -11.11 -3.39 -0.42
N LYS A 117 -10.88 -4.44 -1.22
CA LYS A 117 -9.59 -5.09 -1.41
C LYS A 117 -8.93 -4.66 -2.71
N PHE A 118 -7.61 -4.44 -2.63
CA PHE A 118 -6.78 -3.99 -3.74
C PHE A 118 -5.62 -4.95 -3.99
N THR A 119 -5.26 -5.13 -5.26
CA THR A 119 -3.99 -5.75 -5.64
C THR A 119 -3.57 -5.31 -7.04
N LEU A 120 -2.42 -5.80 -7.51
CA LEU A 120 -1.98 -5.57 -8.88
C LEU A 120 -2.62 -6.60 -9.81
N LYS A 121 -2.94 -6.18 -11.04
CA LYS A 121 -3.56 -7.03 -12.07
C LYS A 121 -2.77 -8.30 -12.36
N VAL A 122 -1.44 -8.25 -12.24
CA VAL A 122 -0.56 -9.43 -12.39
C VAL A 122 -0.82 -10.50 -11.33
N TYR A 123 -1.28 -10.13 -10.13
CA TYR A 123 -1.57 -11.05 -9.02
C TYR A 123 -3.04 -11.44 -8.91
N LYS A 124 -3.86 -11.13 -9.92
CA LYS A 124 -5.28 -11.49 -9.95
C LYS A 124 -5.54 -12.99 -9.78
N HIS A 125 -4.60 -13.84 -10.19
CA HIS A 125 -4.69 -15.29 -10.05
C HIS A 125 -4.40 -15.80 -8.63
N LEU A 126 -3.78 -14.97 -7.77
CA LEU A 126 -3.48 -15.31 -6.38
C LEU A 126 -4.55 -14.73 -5.45
N PHE A 127 -4.85 -13.45 -5.57
CA PHE A 127 -5.70 -12.74 -4.61
C PHE A 127 -6.99 -12.22 -5.25
N ASN A 128 -8.13 -12.61 -4.67
CA ASN A 128 -9.44 -12.15 -5.10
C ASN A 128 -9.73 -10.75 -4.51
N ALA A 129 -9.25 -9.72 -5.20
CA ALA A 129 -9.48 -8.32 -4.86
C ALA A 129 -10.71 -7.73 -5.58
N ASP A 130 -11.24 -6.63 -5.05
CA ASP A 130 -12.35 -5.90 -5.67
C ASP A 130 -11.90 -5.06 -6.87
N ILE A 131 -10.69 -4.51 -6.77
CA ILE A 131 -10.07 -3.63 -7.77
C ILE A 131 -8.63 -4.06 -8.01
N TYR A 132 -8.27 -4.15 -9.29
CA TYR A 132 -6.96 -4.56 -9.77
C TYR A 132 -6.26 -3.39 -10.47
N PHE A 133 -5.07 -3.02 -10.03
CA PHE A 133 -4.31 -1.92 -10.63
C PHE A 133 -3.23 -2.43 -11.59
N ASN A 134 -3.00 -1.69 -12.67
CA ASN A 134 -1.75 -1.83 -13.40
C ASN A 134 -0.59 -1.29 -12.54
N ASN A 135 0.62 -1.79 -12.75
CA ASN A 135 1.81 -1.26 -12.11
C ASN A 135 2.93 -1.11 -13.12
N ASN A 136 3.56 0.05 -13.12
CA ASN A 136 4.67 0.33 -14.00
C ASN A 136 5.96 -0.23 -13.37
N PHE A 137 6.50 -1.29 -13.98
CA PHE A 137 7.69 -2.00 -13.49
C PHE A 137 9.00 -1.54 -14.13
N TYR A 138 8.98 -0.51 -14.99
CA TYR A 138 10.22 -0.02 -15.61
C TYR A 138 11.16 0.54 -14.53
N LYS A 139 12.42 0.06 -14.51
CA LYS A 139 13.39 0.39 -13.46
C LYS A 139 13.62 1.89 -13.32
N ASN A 140 13.70 2.61 -14.44
CA ASN A 140 13.86 4.07 -14.48
C ASN A 140 12.59 4.86 -14.07
N LYS A 141 11.47 4.17 -13.79
CA LYS A 141 10.23 4.77 -13.30
C LYS A 141 9.94 4.43 -11.83
N ARG A 142 10.74 3.57 -11.18
CA ARG A 142 10.62 3.34 -9.72
C ARG A 142 10.79 4.65 -8.97
N GLY A 143 10.04 4.84 -7.90
CA GLY A 143 9.98 6.12 -7.17
C GLY A 143 9.20 7.23 -7.87
N SER A 144 8.65 7.01 -9.08
CA SER A 144 7.62 7.92 -9.64
C SER A 144 6.32 7.81 -8.85
N PHE A 145 5.43 8.78 -8.99
CA PHE A 145 4.14 8.82 -8.27
C PHE A 145 3.00 9.00 -9.27
N SER A 146 1.94 8.19 -9.14
CA SER A 146 0.78 8.28 -10.02
C SER A 146 -0.28 9.22 -9.48
N THR A 147 -0.68 10.20 -10.30
CA THR A 147 -1.92 10.99 -10.10
C THR A 147 -3.08 10.47 -10.96
N ASN A 148 -2.83 9.49 -11.83
CA ASN A 148 -3.83 8.76 -12.59
C ASN A 148 -3.65 7.24 -12.40
N ILE A 149 -4.22 6.70 -11.33
CA ILE A 149 -4.06 5.29 -10.97
C ILE A 149 -4.80 4.33 -11.93
N MET A 150 -5.65 4.85 -12.82
CA MET A 150 -6.28 4.04 -13.87
C MET A 150 -5.26 3.62 -14.93
N GLU A 151 -4.28 4.48 -15.23
CA GLU A 151 -3.15 4.13 -16.09
C GLU A 151 -2.27 3.10 -15.41
N SER A 152 -1.64 3.48 -14.30
CA SER A 152 -0.78 2.61 -13.51
C SER A 152 -0.42 3.22 -12.15
N LEU A 153 -0.10 2.35 -11.19
CA LEU A 153 0.65 2.70 -9.99
C LEU A 153 2.16 2.55 -10.25
N TYR A 154 2.96 3.12 -9.35
CA TYR A 154 4.42 2.95 -9.33
C TYR A 154 4.90 2.34 -8.03
N SER A 155 5.97 1.54 -8.11
CA SER A 155 6.59 0.92 -6.94
C SER A 155 7.72 1.78 -6.36
N SER A 156 7.84 1.76 -5.04
CA SER A 156 9.00 2.32 -4.32
C SER A 156 9.21 1.60 -2.98
N GLY A 157 9.72 0.37 -3.05
CA GLY A 157 10.13 -0.41 -1.88
C GLY A 157 9.07 -0.83 -0.84
N THR A 158 7.83 -0.32 -0.91
CA THR A 158 6.76 -0.65 0.05
C THR A 158 5.35 -0.55 -0.53
N VAL A 159 4.44 -1.40 -0.05
CA VAL A 159 3.00 -1.35 -0.35
C VAL A 159 2.34 -0.07 0.15
N SER A 160 2.85 0.56 1.21
CA SER A 160 2.35 1.86 1.68
C SER A 160 2.47 2.94 0.61
N TYR A 161 3.46 2.83 -0.28
CA TYR A 161 3.64 3.77 -1.38
C TYR A 161 2.54 3.62 -2.46
N HIS A 162 2.06 2.39 -2.69
CA HIS A 162 0.88 2.17 -3.52
C HIS A 162 -0.38 2.72 -2.85
N MET A 163 -0.55 2.50 -1.55
CA MET A 163 -1.69 3.02 -0.78
C MET A 163 -1.71 4.56 -0.75
N LEU A 164 -0.55 5.23 -0.67
CA LEU A 164 -0.44 6.68 -0.79
C LEU A 164 -0.91 7.23 -2.14
N GLN A 165 -0.59 6.54 -3.24
CA GLN A 165 -1.08 6.93 -4.58
C GLN A 165 -2.60 6.75 -4.71
N ILE A 166 -3.13 5.65 -4.16
CA ILE A 166 -4.57 5.38 -4.14
C ILE A 166 -5.31 6.42 -3.27
N ALA A 167 -4.81 6.72 -2.07
CA ALA A 167 -5.39 7.72 -1.18
C ALA A 167 -5.37 9.13 -1.81
N HIS A 168 -4.29 9.48 -2.52
CA HIS A 168 -4.21 10.74 -3.26
C HIS A 168 -5.30 10.80 -4.34
N TYR A 169 -5.43 9.76 -5.17
CA TYR A 169 -6.48 9.72 -6.18
C TYR A 169 -7.89 9.78 -5.59
N MET A 170 -8.07 9.20 -4.41
CA MET A 170 -9.33 9.19 -3.66
C MET A 170 -9.71 10.54 -3.05
N GLY A 171 -8.76 11.48 -3.00
CA GLY A 171 -9.03 12.87 -2.60
C GLY A 171 -8.75 13.19 -1.14
N PHE A 172 -8.22 12.26 -0.35
CA PHE A 172 -7.88 12.52 1.05
C PHE A 172 -6.92 13.72 1.17
N SER A 173 -7.25 14.64 2.07
CA SER A 173 -6.47 15.87 2.31
C SER A 173 -5.33 15.63 3.29
N GLU A 174 -5.57 14.79 4.29
CA GLU A 174 -4.60 14.47 5.34
C GLU A 174 -4.41 12.96 5.46
N VAL A 175 -3.16 12.52 5.42
CA VAL A 175 -2.80 11.10 5.54
C VAL A 175 -1.87 10.91 6.73
N PHE A 176 -2.23 10.03 7.65
CA PHE A 176 -1.44 9.73 8.84
C PHE A 176 -0.83 8.34 8.73
N LEU A 177 0.50 8.25 8.84
CA LEU A 177 1.21 6.97 8.92
C LEU A 177 1.26 6.49 10.37
N VAL A 178 0.85 5.25 10.61
CA VAL A 178 0.88 4.59 11.93
C VAL A 178 1.59 3.24 11.78
N GLY A 179 2.45 2.84 12.72
CA GLY A 179 3.21 1.59 12.64
C GLY A 179 4.22 1.54 11.48
N HIS A 180 4.70 2.70 11.02
CA HIS A 180 5.72 2.86 9.99
C HIS A 180 7.09 3.08 10.63
N ASP A 181 7.52 2.13 11.44
CA ASP A 181 8.71 2.24 12.28
C ASP A 181 9.98 2.40 11.47
N TYR A 182 10.06 1.77 10.30
CA TYR A 182 11.23 1.85 9.44
C TYR A 182 12.53 1.34 10.11
N ASN A 183 12.37 0.49 11.14
CA ASN A 183 13.44 -0.10 11.94
C ASN A 183 13.92 -1.43 11.35
N PHE A 184 14.71 -1.37 10.28
CA PHE A 184 15.29 -2.55 9.66
C PHE A 184 16.69 -2.26 9.12
N LYS A 185 17.44 -3.33 8.81
CA LYS A 185 18.84 -3.22 8.40
C LYS A 185 18.99 -2.31 7.17
N GLY A 186 19.85 -1.30 7.28
CA GLY A 186 20.10 -0.33 6.20
C GLY A 186 19.03 0.74 6.03
N ALA A 187 18.12 0.91 7.00
CA ALA A 187 17.21 2.05 7.05
C ALA A 187 17.97 3.38 6.93
N ILE A 188 17.39 4.31 6.19
CA ILE A 188 17.96 5.64 5.91
C ILE A 188 17.17 6.68 6.67
N SER A 189 17.88 7.55 7.40
CA SER A 189 17.38 8.78 8.00
C SER A 189 18.37 9.89 7.69
N LYS A 190 17.86 11.05 7.28
CA LYS A 190 18.63 12.28 7.01
C LYS A 190 18.79 13.16 8.25
N THR A 191 17.92 13.05 9.25
CA THR A 191 17.96 13.92 10.44
C THR A 191 19.01 13.53 11.47
N LYS A 192 19.61 12.33 11.42
CA LYS A 192 20.67 11.80 12.33
C LYS A 192 20.37 11.87 13.84
N ASP A 193 19.33 12.58 14.28
CA ASP A 193 18.83 12.56 15.65
C ASP A 193 18.06 11.27 15.86
N LEU A 194 18.83 10.30 16.37
CA LEU A 194 18.36 8.97 16.73
C LEU A 194 18.10 8.86 18.25
N SER A 195 17.93 9.97 18.96
CA SER A 195 17.82 10.00 20.42
C SER A 195 16.63 9.21 20.99
N CYS A 196 15.57 9.01 20.19
CA CYS A 196 14.42 8.17 20.54
C CYS A 196 14.67 6.66 20.40
N LEU A 197 15.88 6.23 20.02
CA LEU A 197 16.14 4.86 19.54
C LEU A 197 16.92 4.01 20.55
N LYS A 198 16.30 2.90 20.96
CA LYS A 198 17.04 1.76 21.52
C LYS A 198 17.68 1.00 20.36
N LYS A 199 19.01 1.10 20.24
CA LYS A 199 19.82 0.23 19.38
C LYS A 199 19.74 -1.20 19.90
N ASP A 200 18.83 -2.00 19.37
CA ASP A 200 18.88 -3.44 19.54
C ASP A 200 18.84 -4.09 18.14
N GLU A 201 19.96 -4.71 17.76
CA GLU A 201 20.10 -5.41 16.47
C GLU A 201 19.20 -6.66 16.39
N ASN A 202 18.69 -7.13 17.52
CA ASN A 202 17.69 -8.19 17.62
C ASN A 202 16.25 -7.66 17.74
N SER A 203 16.03 -6.36 17.51
CA SER A 203 14.69 -5.78 17.61
C SER A 203 13.73 -6.39 16.58
N GLN A 204 12.53 -6.67 17.08
CA GLN A 204 11.43 -7.20 16.29
C GLN A 204 11.07 -6.22 15.16
N ILE A 205 11.07 -6.67 13.89
CA ILE A 205 10.80 -5.80 12.72
C ILE A 205 9.29 -5.59 12.51
N TYR A 206 8.45 -6.44 13.09
CA TYR A 206 7.00 -6.41 12.94
C TYR A 206 6.30 -6.46 14.31
N PHE A 207 5.01 -6.11 14.40
CA PHE A 207 4.26 -6.16 15.66
C PHE A 207 4.04 -7.58 16.25
N SER A 208 4.31 -8.64 15.48
CA SER A 208 4.16 -10.03 15.93
C SER A 208 5.42 -10.84 15.73
N GLU A 209 5.80 -11.66 16.72
CA GLU A 209 6.97 -12.55 16.64
C GLU A 209 6.80 -13.60 15.55
N ASP A 210 5.57 -14.10 15.39
CA ASP A 210 5.20 -15.07 14.37
C ASP A 210 4.90 -14.42 13.00
N TYR A 211 5.21 -13.13 12.80
CA TYR A 211 4.86 -12.41 11.58
C TYR A 211 5.42 -13.09 10.33
N ILE A 212 6.66 -13.59 10.39
CA ILE A 212 7.26 -14.48 9.38
C ILE A 212 7.52 -15.83 10.05
N LYS A 213 6.94 -16.91 9.53
CA LYS A 213 7.20 -18.25 10.07
C LYS A 213 8.64 -18.69 9.76
N VAL A 214 9.21 -19.59 10.57
CA VAL A 214 10.61 -20.08 10.41
C VAL A 214 10.92 -20.56 8.99
N ASN A 215 9.96 -21.22 8.33
CA ASN A 215 10.13 -21.78 6.99
C ASN A 215 9.48 -20.92 5.89
N GLU A 216 9.02 -19.71 6.20
CA GLU A 216 8.40 -18.80 5.24
C GLU A 216 9.46 -17.96 4.53
N LYS A 217 9.31 -17.82 3.20
CA LYS A 217 10.17 -16.93 2.42
C LYS A 217 10.04 -15.49 2.90
N ARG A 218 11.15 -14.77 2.95
CA ARG A 218 11.19 -13.36 3.37
C ARG A 218 11.10 -12.44 2.15
N PRO A 219 10.16 -11.48 2.11
CA PRO A 219 10.20 -10.43 1.12
C PRO A 219 11.42 -9.55 1.33
N GLY A 220 11.99 -9.05 0.23
CA GLY A 220 13.15 -8.15 0.29
C GLY A 220 12.79 -6.78 0.85
N GLN A 221 13.79 -6.12 1.44
CA GLN A 221 13.69 -4.72 1.89
C GLN A 221 14.49 -3.82 0.93
N ALA A 222 13.92 -2.68 0.55
CA ALA A 222 14.57 -1.70 -0.33
C ALA A 222 14.54 -0.30 0.31
N PRO A 223 15.36 -0.05 1.36
CA PRO A 223 15.31 1.17 2.16
C PRO A 223 15.48 2.45 1.33
N GLU A 224 16.44 2.46 0.41
CA GLU A 224 16.74 3.61 -0.45
C GLU A 224 15.60 3.93 -1.39
N GLU A 225 15.08 2.92 -2.09
CA GLU A 225 13.92 3.11 -2.97
C GLU A 225 12.70 3.59 -2.18
N MET A 226 12.47 3.02 -1.00
CA MET A 226 11.35 3.43 -0.17
C MET A 226 11.51 4.88 0.30
N TYR A 227 12.72 5.32 0.67
CA TYR A 227 12.97 6.70 1.09
C TYR A 227 12.71 7.68 -0.06
N ILE A 228 13.25 7.38 -1.26
CA ILE A 228 13.01 8.16 -2.49
C ILE A 228 11.51 8.29 -2.78
N GLY A 229 10.76 7.18 -2.63
CA GLY A 229 9.32 7.17 -2.81
C GLY A 229 8.60 8.07 -1.80
N MET A 230 8.93 7.97 -0.51
CA MET A 230 8.33 8.81 0.52
C MET A 230 8.61 10.30 0.28
N GLU A 231 9.84 10.67 -0.14
CA GLU A 231 10.16 12.05 -0.54
C GLU A 231 9.31 12.50 -1.73
N LYS A 232 9.15 11.64 -2.75
CA LYS A 232 8.30 11.95 -3.90
C LYS A 232 6.84 12.13 -3.50
N ALA A 233 6.32 11.28 -2.60
CA ALA A 233 4.96 11.39 -2.09
C ALA A 233 4.76 12.73 -1.37
N LYS A 234 5.69 13.13 -0.50
CA LYS A 234 5.65 14.44 0.19
C LYS A 234 5.53 15.59 -0.81
N LEU A 235 6.34 15.59 -1.87
CA LEU A 235 6.32 16.62 -2.90
C LEU A 235 4.97 16.67 -3.65
N VAL A 236 4.43 15.53 -4.05
CA VAL A 236 3.16 15.48 -4.81
C VAL A 236 1.95 15.84 -3.96
N TYR A 237 1.93 15.42 -2.69
CA TYR A 237 0.88 15.83 -1.76
C TYR A 237 0.95 17.35 -1.52
N GLY A 238 2.15 17.87 -1.22
CA GLY A 238 2.36 19.30 -1.01
C GLY A 238 1.98 20.16 -2.22
N SER A 239 2.25 19.71 -3.45
CA SER A 239 1.87 20.44 -4.67
C SER A 239 0.36 20.42 -4.97
N SER A 240 -0.44 19.75 -4.14
CA SER A 240 -1.89 19.65 -4.27
C SER A 240 -2.64 20.07 -3.00
N ASP A 241 -1.98 20.84 -2.11
CA ASP A 241 -2.50 21.29 -0.82
C ASP A 241 -2.96 20.16 0.11
N ARG A 242 -2.25 19.02 0.03
CA ARG A 242 -2.50 17.84 0.86
C ARG A 242 -1.27 17.53 1.70
N LYS A 243 -1.47 16.84 2.82
CA LYS A 243 -0.41 16.56 3.77
C LYS A 243 -0.31 15.09 4.12
N ILE A 244 0.93 14.65 4.35
CA ILE A 244 1.24 13.36 4.95
C ILE A 244 1.95 13.65 6.26
N PHE A 245 1.47 13.06 7.34
CA PHE A 245 2.05 13.12 8.67
C PHE A 245 2.52 11.74 9.10
N ASN A 246 3.59 11.68 9.89
CA ASN A 246 4.01 10.46 10.55
C ASN A 246 3.54 10.50 12.01
N ALA A 247 2.54 9.68 12.33
CA ALA A 247 2.01 9.49 13.68
C ALA A 247 2.49 8.17 14.31
N THR A 248 3.57 7.60 13.78
CA THR A 248 4.18 6.40 14.36
C THR A 248 4.96 6.79 15.62
N ARG A 249 4.70 6.10 16.74
CA ARG A 249 5.29 6.41 18.06
C ARG A 249 6.82 6.34 18.06
N VAL A 250 7.38 5.36 17.35
CA VAL A 250 8.83 5.18 17.21
C VAL A 250 9.11 4.92 15.73
N THR A 251 9.89 5.79 15.10
CA THR A 251 10.09 5.72 13.65
C THR A 251 11.45 6.27 13.22
N TYR A 252 12.08 5.58 12.27
CA TYR A 252 13.28 6.04 11.56
C TYR A 252 12.90 6.79 10.26
N LEU A 253 11.60 6.89 9.92
CA LEU A 253 11.13 7.59 8.73
C LEU A 253 10.90 9.08 9.02
N ASP A 254 11.91 9.89 8.72
CA ASP A 254 11.96 11.33 9.00
C ASP A 254 11.53 12.24 7.83
N VAL A 255 10.90 11.65 6.81
CA VAL A 255 10.45 12.40 5.62
C VAL A 255 9.27 13.34 5.97
N PHE A 256 8.35 12.87 6.81
CA PHE A 256 7.09 13.55 7.08
C PHE A 256 7.10 14.24 8.44
N GLU A 257 6.28 15.30 8.57
CA GLU A 257 6.10 15.99 9.85
C GLU A 257 5.49 15.03 10.89
N LEU A 258 6.06 15.04 12.10
CA LEU A 258 5.58 14.19 13.20
C LEU A 258 4.29 14.77 13.81
N ARG A 259 3.39 13.86 14.19
CA ARG A 259 2.17 14.16 14.95
C ARG A 259 2.04 13.16 16.09
N ASN A 260 1.67 13.61 17.28
CA ASN A 260 1.36 12.70 18.37
C ASN A 260 0.05 11.97 18.05
N PHE A 261 0.12 10.64 17.92
CA PHE A 261 -1.05 9.82 17.59
C PHE A 261 -2.19 9.99 18.60
N ASP A 262 -1.87 10.11 19.89
CA ASP A 262 -2.91 10.19 20.94
C ASP A 262 -3.66 11.52 20.93
N GLU A 263 -3.06 12.58 20.38
CA GLU A 263 -3.67 13.91 20.24
C GLU A 263 -4.55 14.04 18.99
N LEU A 264 -4.57 13.04 18.10
CA LEU A 264 -5.38 13.06 16.87
C LEU A 264 -6.87 12.79 17.10
N PHE A 265 -7.19 12.29 18.28
CA PHE A 265 -8.54 11.97 18.71
C PHE A 265 -8.85 12.92 19.86
N GLY A 266 -9.84 13.80 19.71
CA GLY A 266 -10.29 14.64 20.82
C GLY A 266 -10.70 13.77 22.01
N ASP A 267 -10.71 14.35 23.21
CA ASP A 267 -11.15 13.65 24.42
C ASP A 267 -12.50 12.98 24.17
N ILE A 268 -12.49 11.65 24.10
CA ILE A 268 -13.71 10.85 24.03
C ILE A 268 -14.35 10.99 25.40
N LYS A 269 -15.32 11.91 25.52
CA LYS A 269 -16.23 11.99 26.66
C LYS A 269 -17.14 10.77 26.71
#